data_AF-A0AAV3FCY4-F1
#
_entry.id   AF-A0AAV3FCY4-F1
#
_cell.length_a   1.000
_cell.length_b   1.000
_cell.length_c   1.000
_cell.angle_alpha   90.00
_cell.angle_beta   90.00
_cell.angle_gamma   90.00
#
_symmetry.space_group_name_H-M   'P 1'
#
loop_
_entity.id
_entity.type
_entity.pdbx_description
1 polymer ?
#
loop_
_entity_poly.entity_id
_entity_poly.type
_entity_poly.pdbx_seq_one_letter_code
_entity_poly.pdbx_strand_id
1 'polypeptide(L)'
;MARARSPNRDKAFEIYKNHNGNIANREIARTLGISEKTISGWKAKDNWSDKLNGVLQTDLRSTPKEKRKKGGQPNNKNSVGCGAPKENKNAEKHGFFSKYLPDETKEIIEDVKELDPIEILWGNIQIQYAAIIRAQRIMYVESKEEMIKELKKKKEHTDDYGESTEVEYEFQFAWDRQATFLQAQSRAMKTLESMINSYDEMIHKNWDSVTEEQKTRIEVLKSRIVKDNSKNNTNSTAKLDFILGQIKERNKNE
;
A
#
# COMPACT_ATOMS: atom_id res chain seq x y z
N MET A 1 35.82 -52.75 9.95
CA MET A 1 36.77 -52.58 11.08
C MET A 1 37.48 -51.24 10.94
N ALA A 2 37.55 -50.43 12.01
CA ALA A 2 38.33 -49.19 12.00
C ALA A 2 39.84 -49.52 11.94
N ARG A 3 40.59 -48.85 11.06
CA ARG A 3 42.05 -49.03 10.97
C ARG A 3 42.72 -48.51 12.24
N ALA A 4 43.67 -49.27 12.79
CA ALA A 4 44.47 -48.85 13.93
C ALA A 4 45.19 -47.51 13.65
N ARG A 5 45.25 -46.64 14.67
CA ARG A 5 45.91 -45.34 14.58
C ARG A 5 47.42 -45.55 14.38
N SER A 6 48.01 -44.90 13.39
CA SER A 6 49.44 -45.00 13.13
C SER A 6 50.23 -44.34 14.27
N PRO A 7 51.26 -44.99 14.85
CA PRO A 7 52.12 -44.38 15.87
C PRO A 7 52.79 -43.08 15.41
N ASN A 8 53.03 -42.93 14.10
CA ASN A 8 53.65 -41.74 13.53
C ASN A 8 52.71 -40.53 13.53
N ARG A 9 51.39 -40.74 13.65
CA ARG A 9 50.41 -39.64 13.72
C ARG A 9 50.53 -38.86 15.01
N ASP A 10 50.79 -39.55 16.12
CA ASP A 10 50.91 -38.92 17.44
C ASP A 10 52.28 -38.26 17.59
N LYS A 11 53.36 -38.89 17.10
CA LYS A 11 54.69 -38.26 17.00
C LYS A 11 54.68 -36.98 16.15
N ALA A 12 53.94 -36.98 15.04
CA ALA A 12 53.80 -35.80 14.18
C ALA A 12 53.10 -34.64 14.91
N PHE A 13 52.13 -34.95 15.77
CA PHE A 13 51.44 -33.94 16.58
C PHE A 13 52.34 -33.39 17.70
N GLU A 14 53.17 -34.23 18.33
CA GLU A 14 54.15 -33.78 19.33
C GLU A 14 55.17 -32.80 18.74
N ILE A 15 55.71 -33.09 17.56
CA ILE A 15 56.61 -32.17 16.86
C ILE A 15 55.88 -30.84 16.57
N TYR A 16 54.65 -30.90 16.07
CA TYR A 16 53.84 -29.71 15.82
C TYR A 16 53.60 -28.87 17.09
N LYS A 17 53.33 -29.53 18.23
CA LYS A 17 53.15 -28.89 19.54
C LYS A 17 54.43 -28.25 20.07
N ASN A 18 55.57 -28.95 19.97
CA ASN A 18 56.87 -28.43 20.40
C ASN A 18 57.29 -27.16 19.64
N HIS A 19 56.90 -27.06 18.36
CA HIS A 19 57.12 -25.86 17.55
C HIS A 19 56.01 -24.80 17.67
N ASN A 20 55.11 -24.92 18.66
CA ASN A 20 54.00 -24.01 18.91
C ASN A 20 53.13 -23.75 17.66
N GLY A 21 53.01 -24.76 16.80
CA GLY A 21 52.27 -24.70 15.54
C GLY A 21 52.97 -23.99 14.38
N ASN A 22 54.16 -23.45 14.59
CA ASN A 22 54.95 -22.71 13.59
C ASN A 22 56.01 -23.59 12.92
N ILE A 23 55.58 -24.73 12.38
CA ILE A 23 56.41 -25.63 11.58
C ILE A 23 55.68 -26.04 10.31
N ALA A 24 56.40 -26.08 9.19
CA ALA A 24 55.84 -26.50 7.92
C ALA A 24 55.57 -28.01 7.92
N ASN A 25 54.45 -28.43 7.31
CA ASN A 25 54.10 -29.85 7.19
C ASN A 25 55.20 -30.65 6.46
N ARG A 26 55.93 -30.01 5.55
CA ARG A 26 57.08 -30.57 4.83
C ARG A 26 58.27 -30.90 5.74
N GLU A 27 58.49 -30.12 6.79
CA GLU A 27 59.57 -30.37 7.76
C GLU A 27 59.26 -31.62 8.58
N ILE A 28 58.04 -31.71 9.11
CA ILE A 28 57.54 -32.88 9.86
C ILE A 28 57.55 -34.14 8.97
N ALA A 29 57.20 -33.99 7.68
CA ALA A 29 57.26 -35.05 6.69
C ALA A 29 58.66 -35.61 6.52
N ARG A 30 59.66 -34.72 6.39
CA ARG A 30 61.07 -35.10 6.30
C ARG A 30 61.56 -35.83 7.55
N THR A 31 61.20 -35.34 8.75
CA THR A 31 61.61 -35.97 10.02
C THR A 31 61.04 -37.37 10.21
N LEU A 32 59.80 -37.62 9.77
CA LEU A 32 59.11 -38.90 9.97
C LEU A 32 59.17 -39.84 8.76
N GLY A 33 59.72 -39.39 7.62
CA GLY A 33 59.78 -40.17 6.38
C GLY A 33 58.40 -40.43 5.75
N ILE A 34 57.45 -39.50 5.91
CA ILE A 34 56.06 -39.64 5.45
C ILE A 34 55.73 -38.53 4.46
N SER A 35 54.74 -38.73 3.59
CA SER A 35 54.29 -37.70 2.65
C SER A 35 53.62 -36.51 3.36
N GLU A 36 53.91 -35.30 2.87
CA GLU A 36 53.36 -34.03 3.37
C GLU A 36 51.81 -34.03 3.38
N LYS A 37 51.20 -34.67 2.37
CA LYS A 37 49.74 -34.81 2.26
C LYS A 37 49.13 -35.61 3.41
N THR A 38 49.85 -36.60 3.94
CA THR A 38 49.39 -37.41 5.07
C THR A 38 49.37 -36.59 6.36
N ILE A 39 50.40 -35.77 6.60
CA ILE A 39 50.47 -34.87 7.75
C ILE A 39 49.39 -33.79 7.65
N SER A 40 49.17 -33.23 6.46
CA SER A 40 48.05 -32.29 6.22
C SER A 40 46.69 -32.92 6.56
N GLY A 41 46.45 -34.16 6.11
CA GLY A 41 45.24 -34.91 6.43
C GLY A 41 45.07 -35.20 7.93
N TRP A 42 46.15 -35.53 8.64
CA TRP A 42 46.11 -35.73 10.09
C TRP A 42 45.85 -34.43 10.86
N LYS A 43 46.50 -33.33 10.46
CA LYS A 43 46.35 -32.00 11.05
C LYS A 43 44.90 -31.51 11.00
N ALA A 44 44.24 -31.69 9.85
CA ALA A 44 42.83 -31.38 9.68
C ALA A 44 41.91 -32.35 10.44
N LYS A 45 42.15 -33.66 10.35
CA LYS A 45 41.26 -34.66 10.95
C LYS A 45 41.27 -34.67 12.48
N ASP A 46 42.38 -34.27 13.10
CA ASP A 46 42.53 -34.22 14.55
C ASP A 46 42.44 -32.80 15.13
N ASN A 47 42.12 -31.79 14.31
CA ASN A 47 42.02 -30.38 14.70
C ASN A 47 43.23 -29.89 15.52
N TRP A 48 44.44 -30.09 14.99
CA TRP A 48 45.67 -29.79 15.72
C TRP A 48 45.79 -28.32 16.15
N SER A 49 45.23 -27.38 15.37
CA SER A 49 45.17 -25.95 15.71
C SER A 49 44.40 -25.71 17.01
N ASP A 50 43.27 -26.39 17.17
CA ASP A 50 42.33 -26.20 18.27
C ASP A 50 42.86 -26.84 19.54
N LYS A 51 43.62 -27.93 19.39
CA LYS A 51 44.33 -28.60 20.50
C LYS A 51 45.57 -27.84 20.97
N LEU A 52 46.15 -26.99 20.13
CA LEU A 52 47.32 -26.18 20.46
C LEU A 52 46.88 -24.85 21.09
N ASN A 53 45.79 -24.26 20.60
CA ASN A 53 45.17 -23.07 21.15
C ASN A 53 44.03 -23.47 22.10
N GLY A 54 44.34 -23.78 23.36
CA GLY A 54 43.36 -24.17 24.40
C GLY A 54 42.34 -23.10 24.81
N VAL A 55 42.13 -22.06 23.99
CA VAL A 55 41.11 -21.03 24.17
C VAL A 55 40.22 -21.05 22.93
N LEU A 56 38.95 -21.41 23.12
CA LEU A 56 37.89 -21.45 22.13
C LEU A 56 37.79 -20.09 21.39
N GLN A 57 38.43 -19.93 20.23
CA GLN A 57 38.09 -18.86 19.28
C GLN A 57 36.82 -19.29 18.57
N THR A 58 35.67 -19.14 19.24
CA THR A 58 34.38 -19.26 18.56
C THR A 58 34.17 -18.01 17.71
N ASP A 59 33.73 -18.17 16.47
CA ASP A 59 33.40 -17.06 15.55
C ASP A 59 32.16 -16.25 16.00
N LEU A 60 31.59 -16.56 17.17
CA LEU A 60 30.55 -15.77 17.82
C LEU A 60 31.17 -14.55 18.51
N ARG A 61 31.47 -13.52 17.72
CA ARG A 61 31.83 -12.19 18.26
C ARG A 61 30.57 -11.42 18.63
N SER A 62 30.54 -10.86 19.84
CA SER A 62 29.44 -10.06 20.40
C SER A 62 29.30 -8.65 19.78
N THR A 63 30.04 -8.33 18.71
CA THR A 63 30.03 -7.00 18.07
C THR A 63 29.58 -7.07 16.61
N PRO A 64 28.56 -6.31 16.18
CA PRO A 64 28.09 -6.33 14.80
C PRO A 64 29.16 -5.78 13.83
N LYS A 65 29.36 -6.46 12.71
CA LYS A 65 30.21 -5.99 11.61
C LYS A 65 29.52 -4.80 10.93
N GLU A 66 29.92 -3.57 11.25
CA GLU A 66 29.41 -2.38 10.55
C GLU A 66 29.68 -2.52 9.04
N LYS A 67 28.60 -2.64 8.27
CA LYS A 67 28.66 -2.66 6.80
C LYS A 67 29.21 -1.30 6.36
N ARG A 68 30.41 -1.27 5.76
CA ARG A 68 30.96 -0.07 5.10
C ARG A 68 29.86 0.54 4.22
N LYS A 69 29.47 1.79 4.49
CA LYS A 69 28.47 2.50 3.69
C LYS A 69 29.01 2.64 2.27
N LYS A 70 28.28 2.07 1.30
CA LYS A 70 28.48 2.34 -0.14
C LYS A 70 28.06 3.79 -0.40
N GLY A 71 28.98 4.72 -0.26
CA GLY A 71 28.81 6.13 -0.59
C GLY A 71 29.93 6.60 -1.53
N GLY A 72 29.66 7.66 -2.30
CA GLY A 72 30.69 8.34 -3.07
C GLY A 72 31.82 8.87 -2.19
N GLN A 73 33.00 9.11 -2.78
CA GLN A 73 34.13 9.65 -2.04
C GLN A 73 33.76 10.95 -1.29
N PRO A 74 34.27 11.16 -0.05
CA PRO A 74 34.12 12.42 0.64
C PRO A 74 34.55 13.59 -0.28
N ASN A 75 33.74 14.64 -0.37
CA ASN A 75 33.93 15.81 -1.26
C ASN A 75 33.72 15.60 -2.78
N ASN A 76 33.02 14.54 -3.22
CA ASN A 76 32.62 14.42 -4.62
C ASN A 76 31.64 15.54 -5.05
N LYS A 77 32.09 16.46 -5.91
CA LYS A 77 31.28 17.55 -6.50
C LYS A 77 30.62 17.19 -7.84
N ASN A 78 30.81 15.97 -8.37
CA ASN A 78 30.30 15.56 -9.69
C ASN A 78 28.77 15.54 -9.81
N SER A 79 28.03 15.66 -8.71
CA SER A 79 26.57 15.75 -8.68
C SER A 79 26.05 17.16 -8.41
N VAL A 80 26.92 18.15 -8.15
CA VAL A 80 26.50 19.52 -7.86
C VAL A 80 26.06 20.18 -9.17
N GLY A 81 24.75 20.38 -9.34
CA GLY A 81 24.16 21.04 -10.51
C GLY A 81 23.66 20.10 -11.61
N CYS A 82 24.08 18.83 -11.61
CA CYS A 82 23.56 17.80 -12.51
C CYS A 82 22.48 17.00 -11.79
N GLY A 83 21.30 17.59 -11.65
CA GLY A 83 20.11 16.84 -11.29
C GLY A 83 19.76 15.81 -12.39
N ALA A 84 18.98 14.81 -12.02
CA ALA A 84 18.28 13.98 -12.99
C ALA A 84 17.61 14.87 -14.06
N PRO A 85 17.73 14.54 -15.37
CA PRO A 85 17.04 15.28 -16.42
C PRO A 85 15.56 15.47 -16.08
N LYS A 86 14.96 16.62 -16.44
CA LYS A 86 13.49 16.76 -16.42
C LYS A 86 12.92 15.55 -17.18
N GLU A 87 11.97 14.84 -16.57
CA GLU A 87 11.40 13.56 -17.04
C GLU A 87 12.25 12.29 -16.81
N ASN A 88 13.21 12.30 -15.90
CA ASN A 88 13.91 11.05 -15.53
C ASN A 88 12.97 10.06 -14.82
N LYS A 89 12.49 9.08 -15.58
CA LYS A 89 11.60 7.99 -15.11
C LYS A 89 12.32 6.88 -14.33
N ASN A 90 13.64 6.98 -14.10
CA ASN A 90 14.40 5.94 -13.40
C ASN A 90 14.00 5.75 -11.92
N ALA A 91 13.29 6.71 -11.32
CA ALA A 91 12.77 6.62 -9.95
C ALA A 91 11.36 6.01 -9.89
N GLU A 92 10.73 5.69 -11.02
CA GLU A 92 9.38 5.14 -11.05
C GLU A 92 9.38 3.70 -10.49
N LYS A 93 8.81 3.52 -9.31
CA LYS A 93 8.67 2.20 -8.66
C LYS A 93 7.65 1.30 -9.37
N HIS A 94 6.77 1.87 -10.21
CA HIS A 94 5.64 1.18 -10.83
C HIS A 94 5.54 1.46 -12.34
N GLY A 95 6.46 0.90 -13.13
CA GLY A 95 6.47 1.05 -14.59
C GLY A 95 5.27 0.45 -15.35
N PHE A 96 4.40 -0.32 -14.69
CA PHE A 96 3.17 -0.85 -15.31
C PHE A 96 2.12 0.25 -15.52
N PHE A 97 1.87 1.08 -14.49
CA PHE A 97 0.84 2.12 -14.55
C PHE A 97 1.28 3.32 -15.39
N SER A 98 2.57 3.68 -15.37
CA SER A 98 3.12 4.78 -16.20
C SER A 98 2.94 4.59 -17.72
N LYS A 99 2.73 3.35 -18.19
CA LYS A 99 2.55 3.07 -19.62
C LYS A 99 1.16 3.41 -20.14
N TYR A 100 0.17 3.41 -19.25
CA TYR A 100 -1.24 3.41 -19.65
C TYR A 100 -2.06 4.50 -18.96
N LEU A 101 -1.53 5.13 -17.91
CA LEU A 101 -2.23 6.16 -17.13
C LEU A 101 -1.52 7.51 -17.23
N PRO A 102 -2.28 8.62 -17.30
CA PRO A 102 -1.74 9.97 -17.13
C PRO A 102 -1.07 10.15 -15.76
N ASP A 103 -0.14 11.10 -15.66
CA ASP A 103 0.61 11.38 -14.43
C ASP A 103 -0.32 11.73 -13.25
N GLU A 104 -1.38 12.51 -13.48
CA GLU A 104 -2.39 12.85 -12.47
C GLU A 104 -3.08 11.59 -11.90
N THR A 105 -3.44 10.64 -12.76
CA THR A 105 -4.09 9.39 -12.34
C THR A 105 -3.12 8.47 -11.58
N LYS A 106 -1.83 8.55 -11.91
CA LYS A 106 -0.78 7.76 -11.27
C LYS A 106 -0.54 8.21 -9.84
N GLU A 107 -0.48 9.52 -9.61
CA GLU A 107 -0.35 10.11 -8.26
C GLU A 107 -1.49 9.63 -7.36
N ILE A 108 -2.73 9.69 -7.85
CA ILE A 108 -3.91 9.19 -7.14
C ILE A 108 -3.78 7.69 -6.79
N ILE A 109 -3.30 6.84 -7.70
CA ILE A 109 -3.14 5.41 -7.44
C ILE A 109 -2.04 5.13 -6.42
N GLU A 110 -0.95 5.90 -6.43
CA GLU A 110 0.12 5.77 -5.44
C GLU A 110 -0.39 6.12 -4.04
N ASP A 111 -1.14 7.22 -3.90
CA ASP A 111 -1.77 7.60 -2.63
C ASP A 111 -2.77 6.55 -2.15
N VAL A 112 -3.59 6.00 -3.05
CA VAL A 112 -4.60 4.98 -2.71
C VAL A 112 -3.97 3.66 -2.24
N LYS A 113 -2.78 3.29 -2.72
CA LYS A 113 -2.10 2.05 -2.29
C LYS A 113 -1.67 2.08 -0.82
N GLU A 114 -1.45 3.26 -0.25
CA GLU A 114 -1.03 3.40 1.14
C GLU A 114 -2.21 3.42 2.11
N LEU A 115 -3.44 3.53 1.60
CA LEU A 115 -4.65 3.55 2.41
C LEU A 115 -5.17 2.14 2.73
N ASP A 116 -5.74 1.99 3.93
CA ASP A 116 -6.43 0.77 4.33
C ASP A 116 -7.70 0.57 3.47
N PRO A 117 -8.03 -0.68 3.06
CA PRO A 117 -9.24 -0.95 2.28
C PRO A 117 -10.53 -0.39 2.90
N ILE A 118 -10.61 -0.34 4.24
CA ILE A 118 -11.78 0.20 4.94
C ILE A 118 -11.93 1.71 4.73
N GLU A 119 -10.81 2.45 4.70
CA GLU A 119 -10.79 3.89 4.48
C GLU A 119 -11.08 4.24 3.01
N ILE A 120 -10.61 3.42 2.07
CA ILE A 120 -10.96 3.58 0.65
C ILE A 120 -12.47 3.42 0.47
N LEU A 121 -13.06 2.38 1.05
CA LEU A 121 -14.50 2.15 0.97
C LEU A 121 -15.30 3.28 1.63
N TRP A 122 -14.83 3.78 2.78
CA TRP A 122 -15.44 4.94 3.43
C TRP A 122 -15.41 6.19 2.55
N GLY A 123 -14.27 6.50 1.93
CA GLY A 123 -14.14 7.61 0.99
C GLY A 123 -15.11 7.49 -0.19
N ASN A 124 -15.26 6.29 -0.76
CA ASN A 124 -16.22 6.03 -1.83
C ASN A 124 -17.68 6.26 -1.39
N ILE A 125 -18.04 5.83 -0.18
CA ILE A 125 -19.38 6.10 0.40
C ILE A 125 -19.62 7.61 0.50
N GLN A 126 -18.64 8.38 0.98
CA GLN A 126 -18.74 9.84 1.09
C GLN A 126 -18.90 10.51 -0.28
N ILE A 127 -18.09 10.12 -1.27
CA ILE A 127 -18.17 10.63 -2.64
C ILE A 127 -19.53 10.33 -3.25
N GLN A 128 -20.02 9.09 -3.12
CA GLN A 128 -21.31 8.69 -3.66
C GLN A 128 -22.47 9.44 -3.00
N TYR A 129 -22.46 9.59 -1.68
CA TYR A 129 -23.47 10.36 -0.95
C TYR A 129 -23.46 11.84 -1.38
N ALA A 130 -22.27 12.45 -1.49
CA ALA A 130 -22.12 13.82 -1.96
C ALA A 130 -22.61 13.99 -3.42
N ALA A 131 -22.32 13.03 -4.29
CA ALA A 131 -22.79 13.03 -5.68
C ALA A 131 -24.32 12.98 -5.75
N ILE A 132 -24.98 12.19 -4.89
CA ILE A 132 -26.45 12.10 -4.86
C ILE A 132 -27.07 13.42 -4.39
N ILE A 133 -26.52 14.04 -3.34
CA ILE A 133 -26.99 15.36 -2.88
C ILE A 133 -26.79 16.41 -3.98
N ARG A 134 -25.65 16.39 -4.67
CA ARG A 134 -25.40 17.30 -5.79
C ARG A 134 -26.37 17.06 -6.94
N ALA A 135 -26.67 15.81 -7.27
CA ALA A 135 -27.63 15.45 -8.32
C ALA A 135 -29.04 15.94 -7.99
N GLN A 136 -29.47 15.88 -6.72
CA GLN A 136 -30.75 16.44 -6.28
C GLN A 136 -30.87 17.94 -6.58
N ARG A 137 -29.78 18.70 -6.49
CA ARG A 137 -29.76 20.14 -6.82
C ARG A 137 -29.77 20.38 -8.32
N ILE A 138 -29.02 19.59 -9.10
CA ILE A 138 -28.89 19.78 -10.55
C ILE A 138 -30.17 19.33 -11.29
N MET A 139 -30.78 18.23 -10.85
CA MET A 139 -31.92 17.61 -11.52
C MET A 139 -33.27 18.01 -10.91
N TYR A 140 -33.29 19.03 -10.05
CA TYR A 140 -34.52 19.53 -9.45
C TYR A 140 -35.49 20.04 -10.52
N VAL A 141 -36.77 19.71 -10.36
CA VAL A 141 -37.88 20.20 -11.18
C VAL A 141 -38.71 21.13 -10.30
N GLU A 142 -38.83 22.40 -10.67
CA GLU A 142 -39.51 23.43 -9.89
C GLU A 142 -41.03 23.37 -10.06
N SER A 143 -41.50 23.08 -11.27
CA SER A 143 -42.93 23.05 -11.56
C SER A 143 -43.32 21.99 -12.59
N LYS A 144 -44.59 21.59 -12.57
CA LYS A 144 -45.16 20.62 -13.54
C LYS A 144 -45.05 21.10 -15.00
N GLU A 145 -45.04 22.41 -15.21
CA GLU A 145 -45.03 23.05 -16.52
C GLU A 145 -43.62 23.36 -17.01
N GLU A 146 -42.59 23.04 -16.22
CA GLU A 146 -41.20 23.25 -16.59
C GLU A 146 -40.84 22.45 -17.85
N MET A 147 -40.22 23.14 -18.81
CA MET A 147 -39.80 22.58 -20.08
C MET A 147 -38.44 23.16 -20.43
N ILE A 148 -37.45 22.27 -20.61
CA ILE A 148 -36.14 22.67 -21.13
C ILE A 148 -36.19 22.51 -22.65
N LYS A 149 -35.69 23.52 -23.35
CA LYS A 149 -35.58 23.55 -24.80
C LYS A 149 -34.11 23.66 -25.17
N GLU A 150 -33.55 22.62 -25.78
CA GLU A 150 -32.18 22.62 -26.29
C GLU A 150 -32.17 22.60 -27.82
N LEU A 151 -31.23 23.34 -28.42
CA LEU A 151 -31.07 23.35 -29.87
C LEU A 151 -30.38 22.05 -30.29
N LYS A 152 -31.13 21.17 -30.94
CA LYS A 152 -30.64 19.85 -31.36
C LYS A 152 -29.87 19.93 -32.67
N LYS A 153 -30.38 20.75 -33.60
CA LYS A 153 -29.79 20.89 -34.92
C LYS A 153 -30.14 22.25 -35.51
N LYS A 154 -29.13 22.90 -36.11
CA LYS A 154 -29.32 24.05 -36.99
C LYS A 154 -28.77 23.67 -38.34
N LYS A 155 -29.60 23.72 -39.38
CA LYS A 155 -29.14 23.61 -40.77
C LYS A 155 -29.37 24.94 -41.45
N GLU A 156 -28.33 25.44 -42.07
CA GLU A 156 -28.41 26.58 -42.98
C GLU A 156 -28.47 26.00 -44.39
N HIS A 157 -29.42 26.48 -45.19
CA HIS A 157 -29.60 26.10 -46.59
C HIS A 157 -29.54 27.38 -47.41
N THR A 158 -28.70 27.37 -48.44
CA THR A 158 -28.59 28.46 -49.40
C THR A 158 -29.02 27.91 -50.75
N ASP A 159 -30.10 28.44 -51.30
CA ASP A 159 -30.61 28.10 -52.62
C ASP A 159 -30.72 29.36 -53.50
N ASP A 160 -31.04 29.19 -54.78
CA ASP A 160 -31.13 30.28 -55.76
C ASP A 160 -32.20 31.35 -55.39
N TYR A 161 -33.05 31.08 -54.39
CA TYR A 161 -34.10 31.97 -53.90
C TYR A 161 -33.76 32.65 -52.55
N GLY A 162 -32.65 32.29 -51.90
CA GLY A 162 -32.15 32.96 -50.70
C GLY A 162 -31.54 32.03 -49.67
N GLU A 163 -31.17 32.59 -48.50
CA GLU A 163 -30.75 31.81 -47.34
C GLU A 163 -31.96 31.46 -46.46
N SER A 164 -32.13 30.17 -46.15
CA SER A 164 -33.12 29.67 -45.20
C SER A 164 -32.45 28.88 -44.07
N THR A 165 -33.00 28.97 -42.86
CA THR A 165 -32.46 28.26 -41.69
C THR A 165 -33.53 27.35 -41.09
N GLU A 166 -33.22 26.06 -41.00
CA GLU A 166 -34.03 25.06 -40.31
C GLU A 166 -33.46 24.83 -38.90
N VAL A 167 -34.28 25.03 -37.86
CA VAL A 167 -33.89 24.83 -36.46
C VAL A 167 -34.76 23.73 -35.83
N GLU A 168 -34.12 22.64 -35.42
CA GLU A 168 -34.75 21.56 -34.66
C GLU A 168 -34.41 21.72 -33.17
N TYR A 169 -35.43 21.65 -32.32
CA TYR A 169 -35.29 21.71 -30.88
C TYR A 169 -35.62 20.37 -30.22
N GLU A 170 -34.88 20.02 -29.19
CA GLU A 170 -35.19 18.94 -28.27
C GLU A 170 -35.87 19.51 -27.03
N PHE A 171 -37.01 18.91 -26.65
CA PHE A 171 -37.78 19.32 -25.50
C PHE A 171 -37.69 18.25 -24.42
N GLN A 172 -37.29 18.65 -23.23
CA GLN A 172 -37.32 17.80 -22.04
C GLN A 172 -38.41 18.30 -21.09
N PHE A 173 -39.46 17.50 -20.92
CA PHE A 173 -40.58 17.81 -20.05
C PHE A 173 -40.26 17.50 -18.57
N ALA A 174 -40.84 18.30 -17.67
CA ALA A 174 -40.75 18.12 -16.22
C ALA A 174 -40.97 16.68 -15.75
N TRP A 175 -42.04 16.02 -16.22
CA TRP A 175 -42.40 14.67 -15.78
C TRP A 175 -41.38 13.61 -16.22
N ASP A 176 -40.82 13.74 -17.41
CA ASP A 176 -39.83 12.80 -17.95
C ASP A 176 -38.47 12.95 -17.25
N ARG A 177 -38.04 14.20 -17.03
CA ARG A 177 -36.86 14.51 -16.22
C ARG A 177 -36.99 14.00 -14.79
N GLN A 178 -38.15 14.21 -14.16
CA GLN A 178 -38.41 13.72 -12.80
C GLN A 178 -38.40 12.19 -12.74
N ALA A 179 -38.99 11.50 -13.72
CA ALA A 179 -38.98 10.05 -13.79
C ALA A 179 -37.55 9.50 -13.98
N THR A 180 -36.78 10.08 -14.90
CA THR A 180 -35.38 9.74 -15.15
C THR A 180 -34.51 9.97 -13.91
N PHE A 181 -34.73 11.10 -13.23
CA PHE A 181 -34.06 11.42 -11.98
C PHE A 181 -34.35 10.39 -10.89
N LEU A 182 -35.63 10.03 -10.66
CA LEU A 182 -36.01 9.05 -9.63
C LEU A 182 -35.42 7.68 -9.92
N GLN A 183 -35.37 7.25 -11.18
CA GLN A 183 -34.74 6.00 -11.57
C GLN A 183 -33.22 6.01 -11.32
N ALA A 184 -32.54 7.08 -11.72
CA ALA A 184 -31.10 7.25 -11.48
C ALA A 184 -30.79 7.32 -9.99
N GLN A 185 -31.59 8.06 -9.21
CA GLN A 185 -31.44 8.19 -7.77
C GLN A 185 -31.66 6.85 -7.06
N SER A 186 -32.69 6.09 -7.44
CA SER A 186 -32.93 4.75 -6.87
C SER A 186 -31.74 3.82 -7.06
N ARG A 187 -31.14 3.82 -8.27
CA ARG A 187 -29.93 3.04 -8.56
C ARG A 187 -28.74 3.49 -7.72
N ALA A 188 -28.51 4.80 -7.63
CA ALA A 188 -27.42 5.37 -6.84
C ALA A 188 -27.59 5.14 -5.33
N MET A 189 -28.82 5.12 -4.82
CA MET A 189 -29.09 4.78 -3.43
C MET A 189 -28.85 3.30 -3.15
N LYS A 190 -29.22 2.41 -4.08
CA LYS A 190 -28.93 0.98 -3.95
C LYS A 190 -27.42 0.69 -3.93
N THR A 191 -26.62 1.40 -4.73
CA THR A 191 -25.16 1.26 -4.67
C THR A 191 -24.59 1.79 -3.36
N LEU A 192 -25.08 2.94 -2.87
CA LEU A 192 -24.70 3.49 -1.56
C LEU A 192 -25.02 2.51 -0.42
N GLU A 193 -26.22 1.93 -0.40
CA GLU A 193 -26.62 0.92 0.57
C GLU A 193 -25.68 -0.30 0.52
N SER A 194 -25.38 -0.80 -0.67
CA SER A 194 -24.44 -1.92 -0.83
C SER A 194 -23.05 -1.60 -0.27
N MET A 195 -22.52 -0.40 -0.53
CA MET A 195 -21.22 0.00 0.02
C MET A 195 -21.24 0.12 1.53
N ILE A 196 -22.33 0.67 2.11
CA ILE A 196 -22.51 0.75 3.57
C ILE A 196 -22.55 -0.65 4.18
N ASN A 197 -23.27 -1.59 3.57
CA ASN A 197 -23.33 -2.97 4.05
C ASN A 197 -21.95 -3.66 3.97
N SER A 198 -21.22 -3.47 2.88
CA SER A 198 -19.84 -3.98 2.77
C SER A 198 -18.90 -3.37 3.82
N TYR A 199 -19.07 -2.08 4.14
CA TYR A 199 -18.29 -1.41 5.19
C TYR A 199 -18.64 -1.97 6.57
N ASP A 200 -19.93 -2.20 6.84
CA ASP A 200 -20.42 -2.85 8.07
C ASP A 200 -19.82 -4.26 8.22
N GLU A 201 -19.84 -5.06 7.16
CA GLU A 201 -19.23 -6.39 7.16
C GLU A 201 -17.72 -6.36 7.41
N MET A 202 -17.00 -5.41 6.84
CA MET A 202 -15.54 -5.25 7.04
C MET A 202 -15.22 -4.88 8.49
N ILE A 203 -16.01 -4.00 9.10
CA ILE A 203 -15.90 -3.65 10.52
C ILE A 203 -16.12 -4.88 11.40
N HIS A 204 -17.19 -5.65 11.15
CA HIS A 204 -17.51 -6.82 11.96
C HIS A 204 -16.49 -7.95 11.82
N LYS A 205 -15.86 -8.12 10.64
CA LYS A 205 -14.80 -9.11 10.42
C LYS A 205 -13.55 -8.84 11.26
N ASN A 206 -13.23 -7.58 11.51
CA ASN A 206 -12.05 -7.16 12.25
C ASN A 206 -12.41 -6.34 13.50
N TRP A 207 -13.49 -6.70 14.19
CA TRP A 207 -14.10 -5.89 15.24
C TRP A 207 -13.13 -5.42 16.35
N ASP A 208 -12.17 -6.26 16.71
CA ASP A 208 -11.18 -6.00 17.76
C ASP A 208 -10.02 -5.09 17.31
N SER A 209 -9.79 -4.98 16.00
CA SER A 209 -8.73 -4.16 15.41
C SER A 209 -9.24 -2.84 14.80
N VAL A 210 -10.55 -2.66 14.74
CA VAL A 210 -11.21 -1.49 14.15
C VAL A 210 -11.34 -0.39 15.21
N THR A 211 -11.01 0.84 14.81
CA THR A 211 -11.03 2.01 15.70
C THR A 211 -12.47 2.36 16.08
N GLU A 212 -12.71 2.86 17.30
CA GLU A 212 -14.03 3.32 17.75
C GLU A 212 -14.63 4.38 16.80
N GLU A 213 -13.81 5.24 16.20
CA GLU A 213 -14.24 6.18 15.17
C GLU A 213 -14.87 5.48 13.96
N GLN A 214 -14.28 4.39 13.48
CA GLN A 214 -14.79 3.63 12.33
C GLN A 214 -16.15 2.99 12.64
N LYS A 215 -16.34 2.49 13.87
CA LYS A 215 -17.63 1.93 14.32
C LYS A 215 -18.73 3.00 14.34
N THR A 216 -18.43 4.19 14.87
CA THR A 216 -19.43 5.27 14.98
C THR A 216 -19.84 5.88 13.63
N ARG A 217 -18.98 5.83 12.61
CA ARG A 217 -19.26 6.34 11.25
C ARG A 217 -20.51 5.72 10.63
N ILE A 218 -20.74 4.42 10.82
CA ILE A 218 -21.93 3.71 10.33
C ILE A 218 -23.19 4.22 11.00
N GLU A 219 -23.17 4.37 12.32
CA GLU A 219 -24.32 4.84 13.08
C GLU A 219 -24.72 6.26 12.65
N VAL A 220 -23.73 7.14 12.46
CA VAL A 220 -23.95 8.50 11.96
C VAL A 220 -24.55 8.48 10.55
N LEU A 221 -24.02 7.67 9.63
CA LEU A 221 -24.56 7.57 8.27
C LEU A 221 -25.98 7.03 8.24
N LYS A 222 -26.24 5.91 8.92
CA LYS A 222 -27.59 5.33 9.05
C LYS A 222 -28.54 6.37 9.63
N SER A 223 -28.11 7.16 10.62
CA SER A 223 -28.93 8.23 11.19
C SER A 223 -29.23 9.38 10.20
N ARG A 224 -28.27 9.77 9.36
CA ARG A 224 -28.46 10.84 8.36
C ARG A 224 -29.40 10.40 7.25
N ILE A 225 -29.24 9.17 6.75
CA ILE A 225 -30.16 8.57 5.77
C ILE A 225 -31.57 8.49 6.33
N VAL A 226 -31.73 8.09 7.61
CA VAL A 226 -33.03 8.07 8.28
C VAL A 226 -33.59 9.49 8.47
N LYS A 227 -32.78 10.50 8.82
CA LYS A 227 -33.23 11.90 8.91
C LYS A 227 -33.69 12.44 7.56
N ASP A 228 -32.98 12.14 6.47
CA ASP A 228 -33.33 12.58 5.12
C ASP A 228 -34.60 11.86 4.60
N ASN A 229 -34.84 10.61 5.00
CA ASN A 229 -36.08 9.88 4.74
C ASN A 229 -37.23 10.27 5.69
N SER A 230 -36.92 10.76 6.89
CA SER A 230 -37.85 11.10 7.97
C SER A 230 -37.89 12.61 8.22
N LYS A 231 -38.40 13.36 7.25
CA LYS A 231 -39.07 14.64 7.56
C LYS A 231 -40.40 14.45 8.31
N ASN A 232 -40.61 13.32 9.03
CA ASN A 232 -41.88 12.95 9.69
C ASN A 232 -41.75 12.15 11.01
N ASN A 233 -40.67 12.27 11.81
CA ASN A 233 -40.77 11.81 13.21
C ASN A 233 -39.74 12.45 14.16
N THR A 234 -40.24 13.22 15.13
CA THR A 234 -39.49 14.12 16.03
C THR A 234 -38.90 13.44 17.27
N ASN A 235 -39.25 12.18 17.56
CA ASN A 235 -38.86 11.54 18.83
C ASN A 235 -37.52 10.78 18.77
N SER A 236 -37.05 10.38 17.59
CA SER A 236 -35.78 9.64 17.47
C SER A 236 -34.54 10.56 17.48
N THR A 237 -34.70 11.84 17.16
CA THR A 237 -33.60 12.81 17.11
C THR A 237 -33.10 13.19 18.52
N ALA A 238 -34.01 13.30 19.49
CA ALA A 238 -33.66 13.66 20.87
C ALA A 238 -32.81 12.60 21.58
N LYS A 239 -33.08 11.30 21.32
CA LYS A 239 -32.30 10.19 21.89
C LYS A 239 -30.89 10.12 21.28
N LEU A 240 -30.73 10.59 20.05
CA LEU A 240 -29.46 10.61 19.32
C LEU A 240 -28.57 11.81 19.69
N ASP A 241 -29.16 12.99 19.88
CA ASP A 241 -28.42 14.17 20.36
C ASP A 241 -27.86 13.93 21.79
N PHE A 242 -28.58 13.14 22.60
CA PHE A 242 -28.09 12.68 23.89
C PHE A 242 -26.86 11.76 23.76
N ILE A 243 -26.87 10.79 22.85
CA ILE A 243 -25.74 9.86 22.64
C ILE A 243 -24.52 10.59 22.08
N LEU A 244 -24.70 11.50 21.11
CA LEU A 244 -23.62 12.31 20.55
C LEU A 244 -23.00 13.27 21.57
N GLY A 245 -23.79 13.79 22.51
CA GLY A 245 -23.30 14.56 23.65
C GLY A 245 -22.38 13.72 24.55
N GLN A 246 -22.80 12.50 24.87
CA GLN A 246 -22.02 11.58 25.72
C GLN A 246 -20.69 11.15 25.10
N ILE A 247 -20.64 10.97 23.77
CA ILE A 247 -19.40 10.62 23.06
C ILE A 247 -18.42 11.82 23.04
N LYS A 248 -18.93 13.04 22.82
CA LYS A 248 -18.10 14.25 22.84
C LYS A 248 -17.51 14.54 24.23
N GLU A 249 -18.22 14.20 25.30
CA GLU A 249 -17.72 14.35 26.66
C GLU A 249 -16.68 13.29 27.04
N ARG A 250 -16.81 12.05 26.54
CA ARG A 250 -15.81 11.00 26.75
C ARG A 250 -14.46 11.34 26.10
N ASN A 251 -14.46 11.82 24.86
CA ASN A 251 -13.24 12.14 24.12
C ASN A 251 -12.54 13.44 24.59
N LYS A 252 -13.12 14.15 25.56
CA LYS A 252 -12.52 15.34 26.19
C LYS A 252 -11.72 15.03 27.46
N ASN A 253 -11.89 13.81 28.00
CA ASN A 253 -11.32 13.37 29.27
C ASN A 253 -10.23 12.29 29.09
N GLU A 254 -9.86 11.98 27.84
CA GLU A 254 -8.66 11.23 27.44
C GLU A 254 -7.66 12.19 26.81
#